data_AF-T1EIG3-F1
#
_entry.id   AF-T1EIG3-F1
#
_cell.length_a   1.000
_cell.length_b   1.000
_cell.length_c   1.000
_cell.angle_alpha   90.00
_cell.angle_beta   90.00
_cell.angle_gamma   90.00
#
_symmetry.space_group_name_H-M   'P 1'
#
loop_
_entity.id
_entity.type
_entity.pdbx_description
1 polymer ?
#
loop_
_entity_poly.entity_id
_entity_poly.type
_entity_poly.pdbx_seq_one_letter_code
_entity_poly.pdbx_strand_id
1 'polypeptide(L)' 'KFYRCSQCSYKTDRKNNLKRHLLTMHEPGYPCAVCDRKFSRKALMKRHSVVHESRREYNCLLCNYSTSHKSNLDRHVK' A
#
# COMPACT_ATOMS: atom_id res chain seq x y z
N LYS A 1 20.27 17.29 -7.54
CA LYS A 1 19.07 18.15 -7.75
C LYS A 1 17.98 17.70 -6.79
N PHE A 2 17.50 18.57 -5.90
CA PHE A 2 16.46 18.23 -4.92
C PHE A 2 15.07 18.63 -5.42
N TYR A 3 14.08 17.81 -5.10
CA TYR A 3 12.66 18.05 -5.28
C TYR A 3 12.07 18.56 -3.97
N ARG A 4 11.47 19.75 -3.99
CA ARG A 4 10.87 20.41 -2.82
C ARG A 4 9.34 20.34 -2.91
N CYS A 5 8.69 20.16 -1.76
CA CYS A 5 7.24 20.32 -1.66
C CYS A 5 6.87 21.79 -1.77
N SER A 6 5.79 22.09 -2.49
CA SER A 6 5.24 23.45 -2.61
C SER A 6 4.34 23.84 -1.44
N GLN A 7 3.93 22.88 -0.60
CA GLN A 7 2.96 23.07 0.47
C GLN A 7 3.56 22.93 1.88
N CYS A 8 4.82 22.50 2.00
CA CYS A 8 5.55 22.43 3.27
C CYS A 8 7.08 22.40 3.06
N SER A 9 7.85 22.41 4.15
CA SER A 9 9.32 22.41 4.13
C SER A 9 9.97 21.08 3.71
N TYR A 10 9.19 20.07 3.30
CA TYR A 10 9.72 18.76 2.90
C TYR A 10 10.54 18.83 1.61
N LYS A 11 11.68 18.14 1.58
CA LYS A 11 12.55 18.01 0.40
C LYS A 11 13.14 16.60 0.29
N THR A 12 13.35 16.14 -0.93
CA THR A 12 13.95 14.82 -1.22
C THR A 12 14.74 14.87 -2.52
N ASP A 13 15.76 14.05 -2.64
CA ASP A 13 16.56 13.83 -3.84
C ASP A 13 15.81 13.03 -4.93
N ARG A 14 14.71 12.35 -4.58
CA ARG A 14 13.97 11.48 -5.52
C ARG A 14 12.58 12.02 -5.86
N LYS A 15 12.29 12.14 -7.16
CA LYS A 15 10.98 12.62 -7.68
C LYS A 15 9.80 11.77 -7.18
N ASN A 16 9.98 10.45 -7.12
CA ASN A 16 8.94 9.52 -6.65
C ASN A 16 8.63 9.68 -5.15
N ASN A 17 9.61 10.07 -4.34
CA ASN A 17 9.40 10.39 -2.93
C ASN A 17 8.59 11.67 -2.76
N LEU A 18 8.88 12.71 -3.54
CA LEU A 18 8.09 13.95 -3.50
C LEU A 18 6.64 13.68 -3.89
N LYS A 19 6.41 12.93 -4.98
CA LYS A 19 5.05 12.54 -5.41
C LYS A 19 4.31 11.76 -4.32
N ARG A 20 4.98 10.82 -3.65
CA ARG A 20 4.41 10.06 -2.53
C ARG A 20 4.07 10.96 -1.34
N HIS A 21 4.97 11.89 -1.01
CA HIS A 21 4.75 12.86 0.07
C HIS A 21 3.50 13.70 -0.20
N LEU A 22 3.37 14.26 -1.41
CA LEU A 22 2.17 15.02 -1.81
C LEU A 22 0.90 14.16 -1.68
N LEU A 23 0.90 12.93 -2.22
CA LEU A 23 -0.21 11.97 -2.14
C LEU A 23 -0.62 11.55 -0.71
N THR A 24 0.25 11.77 0.28
CA THR A 24 -0.02 11.35 1.66
C THR A 24 -0.42 12.53 2.54
N MET A 25 0.19 13.69 2.33
CA MET A 25 0.05 14.86 3.22
C MET A 25 -0.81 15.99 2.65
N HIS A 26 -0.93 16.07 1.32
CA HIS A 26 -1.43 17.26 0.65
C HIS A 26 -2.52 16.97 -0.38
N GLU A 27 -2.55 15.75 -0.93
CA GLU A 27 -3.56 15.29 -1.87
C GLU A 27 -4.44 14.22 -1.21
N PRO A 28 -5.71 14.11 -1.63
CA PRO A 28 -6.49 12.93 -1.31
C PRO A 28 -5.78 11.74 -1.95
N GLY A 29 -5.22 10.86 -1.11
CA GLY A 29 -4.62 9.60 -1.57
C GLY A 29 -5.62 8.73 -2.33
N TYR A 30 -5.34 7.44 -2.45
CA TYR A 30 -6.29 6.48 -3.01
C TYR A 30 -7.19 5.97 -1.86
N PRO A 31 -8.42 6.47 -1.69
CA PRO A 31 -9.31 5.99 -0.63
C PRO A 31 -9.75 4.56 -0.93
N CYS A 32 -9.97 3.78 0.12
CA CYS A 32 -10.74 2.56 0.02
C CYS A 32 -12.22 2.93 -0.17
N ALA A 33 -12.94 2.22 -1.04
CA ALA A 33 -14.38 2.43 -1.23
C ALA A 33 -15.22 1.85 -0.09
N VAL A 34 -14.63 1.01 0.78
CA VAL A 34 -15.32 0.24 1.82
C VAL A 34 -14.98 0.76 3.23
N CYS A 35 -13.89 1.51 3.41
CA CYS A 35 -13.50 2.08 4.69
C CYS A 35 -12.73 3.40 4.54
N ASP A 36 -12.52 4.14 5.63
CA ASP A 36 -11.85 5.44 5.61
C ASP A 36 -10.33 5.40 5.41
N ARG A 37 -9.75 4.24 5.08
CA ARG A 37 -8.31 4.12 4.81
C ARG A 37 -7.94 4.78 3.48
N LYS A 38 -6.91 5.60 3.52
CA LYS A 38 -6.29 6.22 2.33
C LYS A 38 -4.88 5.67 2.12
N PHE A 39 -4.55 5.37 0.86
CA PHE A 39 -3.24 4.84 0.49
C PHE A 39 -2.47 5.81 -0.38
N SER A 40 -1.16 5.85 -0.23
CA SER A 40 -0.30 6.71 -1.07
C SER A 40 -0.10 6.19 -2.50
N ARG A 41 -0.55 4.96 -2.81
CA ARG A 41 -0.44 4.34 -4.14
C ARG A 41 -1.67 3.49 -4.47
N LYS A 42 -2.12 3.54 -5.72
CA LYS A 42 -3.24 2.73 -6.24
C LYS A 42 -3.05 1.22 -6.02
N ALA A 43 -1.84 0.71 -6.25
CA ALA A 43 -1.53 -0.70 -6.06
C ALA A 43 -1.68 -1.14 -4.58
N LEU A 44 -1.37 -0.26 -3.62
CA LEU A 44 -1.54 -0.54 -2.21
C LEU A 44 -3.02 -0.55 -1.81
N MET A 45 -3.82 0.39 -2.34
CA MET A 45 -5.28 0.38 -2.16
C MET A 45 -5.90 -0.89 -2.75
N LYS A 46 -5.57 -1.25 -4.00
CA LYS A 46 -6.08 -2.49 -4.63
C LYS A 46 -5.72 -3.74 -3.84
N ARG A 47 -4.48 -3.80 -3.34
CA ARG A 47 -4.04 -4.88 -2.46
C ARG A 47 -4.77 -4.87 -1.12
N HIS A 48 -5.17 -3.72 -0.62
CA HIS A 48 -5.97 -3.66 0.60
C HIS A 48 -7.42 -4.12 0.36
N SER A 49 -8.00 -3.84 -0.81
CA SER A 49 -9.38 -4.22 -1.14
C SER A 49 -9.65 -5.71 -0.98
N VAL A 50 -8.68 -6.59 -1.25
CA VAL A 50 -8.86 -8.05 -1.06
C VAL A 50 -9.13 -8.46 0.39
N VAL A 51 -8.78 -7.62 1.38
CA VAL A 51 -9.11 -7.85 2.79
C VAL A 51 -10.61 -7.74 3.04
N HIS A 52 -11.30 -6.84 2.32
CA HIS A 52 -12.76 -6.70 2.45
C HIS A 52 -13.50 -7.88 1.81
N GLU A 53 -12.91 -8.51 0.80
CA GLU A 53 -13.50 -9.68 0.13
C GLU A 53 -13.28 -10.98 0.91
N SER A 54 -12.56 -10.97 2.05
CA SER A 54 -12.17 -12.15 2.83
C SER A 54 -11.54 -13.28 2.01
N ARG A 55 -11.05 -13.00 0.80
CA ARG A 55 -10.44 -13.99 -0.09
C ARG A 55 -9.06 -14.31 0.44
N ARG A 56 -8.92 -15.46 1.12
CA ARG A 56 -7.62 -16.05 1.45
C ARG A 56 -7.22 -17.00 0.33
N GLU A 57 -6.73 -16.39 -0.75
CA GLU A 57 -6.40 -17.11 -1.99
C GLU A 57 -5.14 -17.98 -1.87
N TYR A 58 -4.29 -17.71 -0.88
CA TYR A 58 -3.03 -18.41 -0.68
C TYR A 58 -3.06 -19.22 0.61
N ASN A 59 -3.11 -20.55 0.46
CA ASN A 59 -3.14 -21.50 1.57
C ASN A 59 -1.80 -22.22 1.65
N CYS A 60 -1.31 -22.42 2.87
CA CYS A 60 -0.21 -23.33 3.12
C CYS A 60 -0.70 -24.77 2.97
N LEU A 61 0.08 -25.63 2.31
CA LEU A 61 -0.26 -27.04 2.17
C LEU A 61 0.21 -27.89 3.36
N LEU A 62 1.06 -27.32 4.22
CA LEU A 62 1.65 -28.01 5.38
C LEU A 62 0.96 -27.68 6.71
N CYS A 63 0.15 -26.61 6.75
CA CYS A 63 -0.61 -26.22 7.94
C CYS A 63 -1.85 -25.40 7.56
N ASN A 64 -2.68 -25.05 8.55
CA ASN A 64 -3.91 -24.27 8.34
C ASN A 64 -3.68 -22.75 8.10
N TYR A 65 -2.46 -22.33 7.79
CA TYR A 65 -2.15 -20.93 7.51
C TYR A 65 -2.70 -20.51 6.14
N SER A 66 -3.41 -19.38 6.12
CA SER A 66 -4.03 -18.83 4.90
C SER A 66 -3.88 -17.31 4.87
N THR A 67 -3.63 -16.76 3.68
CA THR A 67 -3.37 -15.32 3.49
C THR A 67 -3.88 -14.82 2.15
N SER A 68 -4.18 -13.52 2.08
CA SER A 68 -4.62 -12.86 0.84
C SER A 68 -3.43 -12.35 -0.01
N HIS A 69 -2.19 -12.60 0.40
CA HIS A 69 -0.99 -12.12 -0.30
C HIS A 69 0.06 -13.21 -0.47
N LYS A 70 0.43 -13.49 -1.73
CA LYS A 70 1.46 -14.47 -2.08
C LYS A 70 2.78 -14.26 -1.31
N SER A 71 3.26 -13.02 -1.22
CA SER A 71 4.51 -12.71 -0.51
C SER A 71 4.49 -13.08 0.97
N ASN A 72 3.31 -13.09 1.59
CA ASN A 72 3.18 -13.54 2.98
C ASN A 72 3.25 -15.05 3.08
N LEU A 73 2.64 -15.78 2.13
CA LEU A 73 2.76 -17.24 2.05
C LEU A 73 4.21 -17.64 1.77
N ASP A 74 4.87 -17.00 0.79
CA ASP A 74 6.25 -17.28 0.43
C ASP A 74 7.21 -17.06 1.63
N ARG A 75 6.94 -16.07 2.49
CA ARG A 75 7.69 -15.86 3.73
C ARG A 75 7.34 -16.87 4.82
N HIS A 76 6.12 -17.37 4.84
CA HIS A 76 5.67 -18.37 5.81
C HIS A 76 6.23 -19.77 5.52
N VAL A 77 6.38 -20.13 4.24
CA VAL A 77 6.86 -21.46 3.81
C VAL A 77 8.38 -21.54 3.64
N LYS A 78 9.09 -20.41 3.73
CA LYS A 78 10.55 -20.36 3.79
C LYS A 78 11.03 -20.79 5.16
#